data_AF-A0A9W8I0P3-F1
#
_entry.id   AF-A0A9W8I0P3-F1
#
_cell.length_a   1.000
_cell.length_b   1.000
_cell.length_c   1.000
_cell.angle_alpha   90.00
_cell.angle_beta   90.00
_cell.angle_gamma   90.00
#
_symmetry.space_group_name_H-M   'P 1'
#
loop_
_entity.id
_entity.type
_entity.pdbx_description
1 polymer ?
#
loop_
_entity_poly.entity_id
_entity_poly.type
_entity_poly.pdbx_seq_one_letter_code
_entity_poly.pdbx_strand_id
1 'polypeptide(L)'
;MSAPAAAAAAAATTPAPPAPPAPPAQVAPPVTGNPGGGGGNGGTAPPATRPAAPAATHTFSTSTGMILRGLRRLAGLSWSVQPAKRHAHAWAPGAWTEQSASELLAVINRLEAQGAEGKWDVVRRHIARIAPRKTAKEASTAEKPKAEKVKAVPVARSGERIDEYVTHFYLQRGLPIDWSSTARAFGSSIAVCRTLYYQTRRRLREGQLKVEPIAEEQKNKPNAAQYEATGEFGLEPPYRTRFTDAQMWGRANEVRATVAAEEGSGGSVDWAAVAERLGVSEEEALMLAHGAGAQVATDDTAWTAERRARLADFVQRHAGVRWELVALYMRSSAGQCASQYAVAAAAGGAQHGIQQRTANRTWTADEQQRLHHAMTHRQQFPRLADVAAYVGGGRSASSCNARWLNSRLLAAERSVTWTPAEEAALTEFVLRTPGLCLNAPTLNAVQRELAPNRSHDQLRVVLGRIRARLGSRARSAATADLERLQEAVTRHSRGSVVDWKAVGADLRIGAWFCWKTYNDRLVRGRLPTPTPVRWSPDEVLRLRNAVAAVPPDAENRWLAVAQIVGSRSQSKCQSKARRMGLV
;
A
#
# COMPACT_ATOMS: atom_id res chain seq x y z
N MET A 1 32.98 49.65 63.03
CA MET A 1 33.44 50.60 62.00
C MET A 1 34.50 49.91 61.16
N SER A 2 34.16 49.49 59.93
CA SER A 2 35.08 49.08 58.86
C SER A 2 34.27 48.91 57.58
N ALA A 3 34.66 49.61 56.53
CA ALA A 3 34.01 49.68 55.22
C ALA A 3 34.47 48.54 54.29
N PRO A 4 33.65 48.08 53.33
CA PRO A 4 34.13 47.23 52.25
C PRO A 4 34.44 48.04 50.98
N ALA A 5 35.55 47.68 50.35
CA ALA A 5 36.07 48.23 49.11
C ALA A 5 35.31 47.71 47.87
N ALA A 6 35.08 48.61 46.91
CA ALA A 6 34.51 48.33 45.61
C ALA A 6 35.60 47.85 44.63
N ALA A 7 35.36 46.71 43.98
CA ALA A 7 36.16 46.23 42.85
C ALA A 7 35.41 46.53 41.55
N ALA A 8 35.97 47.39 40.70
CA ALA A 8 35.50 47.66 39.35
C ALA A 8 36.24 46.76 38.36
N ALA A 9 35.49 45.94 37.61
CA ALA A 9 35.99 45.14 36.50
C ALA A 9 35.74 45.88 35.17
N ALA A 10 36.80 46.24 34.46
CA ALA A 10 36.75 46.81 33.12
C ALA A 10 36.69 45.68 32.07
N ALA A 11 35.66 45.72 31.22
CA ALA A 11 35.50 44.81 30.09
C ALA A 11 36.22 45.37 28.85
N ALA A 12 37.21 44.63 28.35
CA ALA A 12 37.91 44.95 27.10
C ALA A 12 37.11 44.44 25.89
N THR A 13 36.81 45.34 24.95
CA THR A 13 36.12 45.06 23.70
C THR A 13 37.13 44.67 22.62
N THR A 14 36.94 43.52 21.98
CA THR A 14 37.78 43.05 20.86
C THR A 14 37.18 43.51 19.52
N PRO A 15 37.96 44.06 18.56
CA PRO A 15 37.43 44.47 17.27
C PRO A 15 37.31 43.30 16.27
N ALA A 16 36.31 43.41 15.40
CA ALA A 16 35.97 42.42 14.37
C ALA A 16 36.98 42.39 13.20
N PRO A 17 37.20 41.22 12.56
CA PRO A 17 38.12 41.09 11.43
C PRO A 17 37.53 41.63 10.11
N PRO A 18 38.38 42.11 9.17
CA PRO A 18 37.94 42.69 7.91
C PRO A 18 37.49 41.64 6.88
N ALA A 19 36.58 42.06 6.00
CA ALA A 19 35.97 41.24 4.95
C ALA A 19 36.95 40.88 3.81
N PRO A 20 36.79 39.71 3.17
CA PRO A 20 37.63 39.29 2.06
C PRO A 20 37.31 40.01 0.74
N PRO A 21 38.29 40.17 -0.17
CA PRO A 21 38.11 40.86 -1.45
C PRO A 21 37.35 40.02 -2.48
N ALA A 22 36.63 40.73 -3.37
CA ALA A 22 35.82 40.16 -4.44
C ALA A 22 36.69 39.55 -5.57
N PRO A 23 36.23 38.48 -6.25
CA PRO A 23 36.95 37.86 -7.35
C PRO A 23 36.83 38.67 -8.66
N PRO A 24 37.86 38.64 -9.53
CA PRO A 24 37.84 39.35 -10.81
C PRO A 24 36.98 38.65 -11.87
N ALA A 25 36.41 39.48 -12.75
CA ALA A 25 35.52 39.09 -13.84
C ALA A 25 36.22 38.20 -14.89
N GLN A 26 35.53 37.14 -15.33
CA GLN A 26 35.99 36.26 -16.39
C GLN A 26 35.60 36.79 -17.78
N VAL A 27 36.60 36.84 -18.67
CA VAL A 27 36.47 37.15 -20.10
C VAL A 27 36.05 35.90 -20.85
N ALA A 28 35.05 36.02 -21.74
CA ALA A 28 34.56 34.94 -22.59
C ALA A 28 35.47 34.68 -23.81
N PRO A 29 35.67 33.42 -24.25
CA PRO A 29 36.35 33.13 -25.51
C PRO A 29 35.38 33.07 -26.71
N PRO A 30 35.88 33.29 -27.95
CA PRO A 30 35.07 33.50 -29.14
C PRO A 30 34.59 32.20 -29.81
N VAL A 31 33.45 32.34 -30.49
CA VAL A 31 32.80 31.35 -31.34
C VAL A 31 33.63 31.12 -32.60
N THR A 32 33.98 29.86 -32.89
CA THR A 32 34.44 29.43 -34.20
C THR A 32 33.35 28.60 -34.85
N GLY A 33 32.87 29.07 -36.00
CA GLY A 33 31.95 28.34 -36.87
C GLY A 33 32.67 27.28 -37.67
N ASN A 34 31.93 26.24 -38.07
CA ASN A 34 32.40 25.30 -39.09
C ASN A 34 31.24 24.99 -40.07
N PRO A 35 31.50 25.01 -41.39
CA PRO A 35 30.48 24.78 -42.41
C PRO A 35 30.45 23.32 -42.90
N GLY A 36 29.27 22.87 -43.30
CA GLY A 36 29.04 22.25 -44.62
C GLY A 36 29.42 20.78 -44.88
N GLY A 37 28.44 20.06 -45.46
CA GLY A 37 28.61 18.86 -46.29
C GLY A 37 28.23 17.56 -45.58
N GLY A 38 27.41 16.65 -46.10
CA GLY A 38 26.89 16.42 -47.45
C GLY A 38 27.01 14.92 -47.80
N GLY A 39 25.93 14.31 -48.31
CA GLY A 39 25.88 12.94 -48.85
C GLY A 39 25.52 11.85 -47.82
N GLY A 40 24.63 10.89 -48.05
CA GLY A 40 24.13 10.31 -49.30
C GLY A 40 24.39 8.78 -49.27
N ASN A 41 23.38 7.99 -49.65
CA ASN A 41 23.30 6.50 -49.74
C ASN A 41 22.76 5.80 -48.48
N GLY A 42 21.69 5.00 -48.51
CA GLY A 42 21.08 4.25 -49.61
C GLY A 42 21.57 2.80 -49.55
N GLY A 43 20.94 1.97 -48.71
CA GLY A 43 21.33 0.56 -48.52
C GLY A 43 20.16 -0.30 -48.05
N THR A 44 19.70 -1.16 -48.95
CA THR A 44 18.62 -2.14 -48.86
C THR A 44 18.82 -3.22 -47.79
N ALA A 45 17.76 -3.56 -47.06
CA ALA A 45 17.71 -4.66 -46.08
C ALA A 45 17.13 -5.96 -46.68
N PRO A 46 17.62 -7.16 -46.29
CA PRO A 46 16.96 -8.44 -46.60
C PRO A 46 16.01 -8.90 -45.47
N PRO A 47 15.09 -9.85 -45.75
CA PRO A 47 13.89 -10.08 -44.95
C PRO A 47 14.12 -11.00 -43.73
N ALA A 48 13.38 -10.70 -42.66
CA ALA A 48 13.38 -11.44 -41.40
C ALA A 48 12.53 -12.73 -41.47
N THR A 49 13.11 -13.85 -41.03
CA THR A 49 12.42 -15.11 -40.74
C THR A 49 11.63 -15.03 -39.42
N ARG A 50 10.40 -15.52 -39.46
CA ARG A 50 9.41 -15.56 -38.36
C ARG A 50 9.70 -16.72 -37.39
N PRO A 51 9.78 -16.53 -36.07
CA PRO A 51 9.81 -17.65 -35.13
C PRO A 51 8.41 -18.06 -34.65
N ALA A 52 8.29 -19.35 -34.36
CA ALA A 52 7.10 -20.07 -33.96
C ALA A 52 6.51 -19.63 -32.59
N ALA A 53 5.21 -19.86 -32.43
CA ALA A 53 4.44 -19.55 -31.22
C ALA A 53 4.90 -20.37 -30.00
N PRO A 54 5.00 -19.79 -28.79
CA PRO A 54 5.26 -20.55 -27.57
C PRO A 54 3.97 -21.19 -27.03
N ALA A 55 4.09 -22.47 -26.67
CA ALA A 55 3.07 -23.25 -25.97
C ALA A 55 2.77 -22.68 -24.58
N ALA A 56 1.49 -22.77 -24.18
CA ALA A 56 0.97 -22.27 -22.92
C ALA A 56 1.67 -22.93 -21.71
N THR A 57 2.27 -22.10 -20.86
CA THR A 57 2.87 -22.50 -19.58
C THR A 57 1.95 -22.11 -18.43
N HIS A 58 1.50 -23.08 -17.64
CA HIS A 58 0.82 -22.84 -16.37
C HIS A 58 1.87 -22.69 -15.25
N THR A 59 1.93 -21.53 -14.61
CA THR A 59 2.81 -21.26 -13.47
C THR A 59 2.20 -21.74 -12.15
N PHE A 60 2.88 -22.65 -11.44
CA PHE A 60 2.59 -23.00 -10.04
C PHE A 60 3.44 -22.17 -9.05
N SER A 61 2.88 -21.98 -7.85
CA SER A 61 3.32 -21.06 -6.80
C SER A 61 4.71 -21.33 -6.21
N THR A 62 5.43 -20.23 -5.94
CA THR A 62 6.76 -20.07 -5.34
C THR A 62 6.96 -20.80 -4.00
N SER A 63 5.88 -21.22 -3.33
CA SER A 63 5.90 -21.84 -2.01
C SER A 63 6.55 -23.23 -1.98
N THR A 64 6.31 -24.05 -3.00
CA THR A 64 6.78 -25.46 -3.02
C THR A 64 8.29 -25.56 -3.21
N GLY A 65 8.88 -24.65 -3.98
CA GLY A 65 10.33 -24.57 -4.18
C GLY A 65 11.10 -24.14 -2.92
N MET A 66 10.48 -23.38 -2.01
CA MET A 66 11.10 -22.98 -0.74
C MET A 66 11.13 -24.13 0.28
N ILE A 67 10.06 -24.94 0.34
CA ILE A 67 9.99 -26.11 1.23
C ILE A 67 11.07 -27.13 0.87
N LEU A 68 11.31 -27.37 -0.43
CA LEU A 68 12.33 -28.32 -0.91
C LEU A 68 13.77 -27.84 -0.67
N ARG A 69 14.04 -26.53 -0.79
CA ARG A 69 15.36 -25.98 -0.41
C ARG A 69 15.62 -26.07 1.09
N GLY A 70 14.57 -25.98 1.91
CA GLY A 70 14.63 -26.19 3.35
C GLY A 70 14.97 -27.64 3.71
N LEU A 71 14.29 -28.60 3.10
CA LEU A 71 14.53 -30.04 3.31
C LEU A 71 15.94 -30.47 2.86
N ARG A 72 16.43 -29.91 1.74
CA ARG A 72 17.79 -30.19 1.24
C ARG A 72 18.90 -29.68 2.17
N ARG A 73 18.64 -28.63 2.95
CA ARG A 73 19.58 -28.12 3.97
C ARG A 73 19.53 -28.91 5.27
N LEU A 74 18.35 -29.40 5.66
CA LEU A 74 18.16 -30.17 6.88
C LEU A 74 18.73 -31.60 6.79
N ALA A 75 18.82 -32.17 5.58
CA ALA A 75 19.30 -33.54 5.39
C ALA A 75 20.84 -33.71 5.45
N GLY A 76 21.63 -32.63 5.61
CA GLY A 76 23.09 -32.74 5.83
C GLY A 76 23.90 -33.50 4.75
N LEU A 77 23.37 -33.71 3.55
CA LEU A 77 24.02 -34.49 2.50
C LEU A 77 25.11 -33.67 1.80
N SER A 78 26.37 -33.94 2.14
CA SER A 78 27.52 -33.60 1.29
C SER A 78 27.89 -34.82 0.44
N TRP A 79 27.78 -34.72 -0.87
CA TRP A 79 28.43 -35.67 -1.79
C TRP A 79 29.34 -34.85 -2.70
N SER A 80 30.65 -35.13 -2.64
CA SER A 80 31.59 -34.77 -3.69
C SER A 80 31.63 -35.90 -4.72
N VAL A 81 31.00 -35.71 -5.87
CA VAL A 81 31.31 -36.49 -7.08
C VAL A 81 31.24 -35.55 -8.29
N GLN A 82 32.31 -35.54 -9.08
CA GLN A 82 32.42 -34.85 -10.37
C GLN A 82 31.36 -35.33 -11.39
N PRO A 83 31.09 -34.57 -12.47
CA PRO A 83 29.79 -34.59 -13.12
C PRO A 83 29.63 -35.74 -14.14
N ALA A 84 28.78 -36.72 -13.84
CA ALA A 84 28.21 -37.61 -14.84
C ALA A 84 26.89 -37.01 -15.39
N LYS A 85 26.93 -36.59 -16.66
CA LYS A 85 25.93 -35.83 -17.43
C LYS A 85 24.56 -36.50 -17.68
N ARG A 86 24.08 -37.49 -16.91
CA ARG A 86 22.88 -38.27 -17.31
C ARG A 86 21.65 -38.29 -16.39
N HIS A 87 21.61 -37.59 -15.26
CA HIS A 87 20.40 -37.60 -14.39
C HIS A 87 19.82 -36.23 -14.00
N ALA A 88 20.28 -35.13 -14.61
CA ALA A 88 19.82 -33.77 -14.29
C ALA A 88 18.37 -33.43 -14.75
N HIS A 89 17.68 -34.34 -15.44
CA HIS A 89 16.31 -34.10 -15.92
C HIS A 89 15.19 -34.49 -14.92
N ALA A 90 15.49 -35.15 -13.81
CA ALA A 90 14.45 -35.72 -12.94
C ALA A 90 13.78 -34.72 -11.96
N TRP A 91 14.28 -33.48 -11.85
CA TRP A 91 13.76 -32.52 -10.85
C TRP A 91 13.53 -31.12 -11.42
N ALA A 92 13.03 -31.04 -12.66
CA ALA A 92 12.47 -29.81 -13.19
C ALA A 92 11.10 -29.52 -12.51
N PRO A 93 10.75 -28.25 -12.25
CA PRO A 93 9.42 -27.88 -11.77
C PRO A 93 8.40 -28.14 -12.89
N GLY A 94 7.81 -29.34 -12.91
CA GLY A 94 6.84 -29.74 -13.93
C GLY A 94 6.49 -31.23 -13.99
N ALA A 95 7.29 -32.14 -13.42
CA ALA A 95 6.99 -33.57 -13.45
C ALA A 95 7.25 -34.22 -12.08
N TRP A 96 6.23 -34.26 -11.23
CA TRP A 96 6.24 -35.18 -10.08
C TRP A 96 5.81 -36.55 -10.58
N THR A 97 6.71 -37.52 -10.49
CA THR A 97 6.42 -38.93 -10.80
C THR A 97 6.06 -39.70 -9.52
N GLU A 98 5.39 -40.84 -9.66
CA GLU A 98 5.11 -41.76 -8.56
C GLU A 98 6.40 -42.23 -7.86
N GLN A 99 7.49 -42.33 -8.63
CA GLN A 99 8.82 -42.63 -8.11
C GLN A 99 9.35 -41.52 -7.20
N SER A 100 9.23 -40.25 -7.59
CA SER A 100 9.67 -39.10 -6.78
C SER A 100 8.88 -38.98 -5.46
N ALA A 101 7.59 -39.31 -5.48
CA ALA A 101 6.74 -39.35 -4.29
C ALA A 101 7.16 -40.48 -3.33
N SER A 102 7.45 -41.67 -3.86
CA SER A 102 7.92 -42.83 -3.11
C SER A 102 9.30 -42.61 -2.49
N GLU A 103 10.23 -42.01 -3.24
CA GLU A 103 11.57 -41.66 -2.75
C GLU A 103 11.50 -40.65 -1.60
N LEU A 104 10.63 -39.64 -1.70
CA LEU A 104 10.45 -38.66 -0.64
C LEU A 104 9.84 -39.26 0.63
N LEU A 105 8.87 -40.17 0.51
CA LEU A 105 8.32 -40.94 1.63
C LEU A 105 9.39 -41.80 2.31
N ALA A 106 10.27 -42.44 1.54
CA ALA A 106 11.38 -43.23 2.07
C ALA A 106 12.42 -42.39 2.82
N VAL A 107 12.64 -41.13 2.42
CA VAL A 107 13.50 -40.18 3.15
C VAL A 107 12.85 -39.74 4.47
N ILE A 108 11.56 -39.41 4.45
CA ILE A 108 10.82 -39.01 5.66
C ILE A 108 10.84 -40.12 6.70
N ASN A 109 10.55 -41.36 6.30
CA ASN A 109 10.54 -42.50 7.22
C ASN A 109 11.94 -42.79 7.80
N ARG A 110 13.01 -42.59 7.02
CA ARG A 110 14.39 -42.70 7.52
C ARG A 110 14.73 -41.63 8.55
N LEU A 111 14.31 -40.39 8.32
CA LEU A 111 14.55 -39.29 9.25
C LEU A 111 13.79 -39.51 10.57
N GLU A 112 12.53 -39.98 10.52
CA GLU A 112 11.79 -40.35 11.73
C GLU A 112 12.44 -41.51 12.50
N ALA A 113 12.94 -42.54 11.80
CA ALA A 113 13.67 -43.63 12.44
C ALA A 113 14.97 -43.17 13.12
N GLN A 114 15.54 -42.04 12.69
CA GLN A 114 16.70 -41.40 13.30
C GLN A 114 16.33 -40.41 14.42
N GLY A 115 15.06 -40.36 14.83
CA GLY A 115 14.59 -39.45 15.88
C GLY A 115 14.42 -38.00 15.44
N ALA A 116 14.37 -37.72 14.13
CA ALA A 116 14.18 -36.36 13.65
C ALA A 116 12.72 -35.91 13.83
N GLU A 117 12.51 -34.96 14.74
CA GLU A 117 11.20 -34.33 14.96
C GLU A 117 10.84 -33.39 13.80
N GLY A 118 9.66 -33.60 13.20
CA GLY A 118 9.17 -32.77 12.10
C GLY A 118 7.66 -32.93 11.89
N LYS A 119 7.02 -31.95 11.23
CA LYS A 119 5.58 -32.00 10.87
C LYS A 119 5.35 -32.88 9.63
N TRP A 120 5.83 -34.11 9.67
CA TRP A 120 5.85 -35.06 8.56
C TRP A 120 4.44 -35.38 8.02
N ASP A 121 3.42 -35.31 8.87
CA ASP A 121 2.01 -35.53 8.49
C ASP A 121 1.46 -34.54 7.47
N VAL A 122 2.01 -33.32 7.43
CA VAL A 122 1.62 -32.33 6.41
C VAL A 122 2.21 -32.71 5.06
N VAL A 123 3.46 -33.20 5.05
CA VAL A 123 4.16 -33.63 3.84
C VAL A 123 3.54 -34.92 3.30
N ARG A 124 3.28 -35.91 4.16
CA ARG A 124 2.57 -37.16 3.80
C ARG A 124 1.19 -36.90 3.19
N ARG A 125 0.41 -35.99 3.77
CA ARG A 125 -0.90 -35.59 3.20
C ARG A 125 -0.77 -34.92 1.84
N HIS A 126 0.33 -34.21 1.58
CA HIS A 126 0.58 -33.61 0.28
C HIS A 126 0.98 -34.67 -0.75
N ILE A 127 1.85 -35.61 -0.37
CA ILE A 127 2.26 -36.75 -1.21
C ILE A 127 1.03 -37.60 -1.58
N ALA A 128 0.18 -37.92 -0.61
CA ALA A 128 -1.04 -38.70 -0.82
C ALA A 128 -2.09 -38.02 -1.73
N ARG A 129 -2.00 -36.70 -1.94
CA ARG A 129 -2.85 -35.98 -2.91
C ARG A 129 -2.32 -36.04 -4.33
N ILE A 130 -1.03 -36.29 -4.51
CA ILE A 130 -0.34 -36.28 -5.81
C ILE A 130 -0.27 -37.69 -6.40
N ALA A 131 -0.25 -38.74 -5.56
CA ALA A 131 -0.28 -40.12 -6.03
C ALA A 131 -1.62 -40.45 -6.75
N PRO A 132 -1.61 -40.97 -7.99
CA PRO A 132 -2.83 -41.32 -8.69
C PRO A 132 -3.55 -42.49 -8.00
N ARG A 133 -4.83 -42.31 -7.68
CA ARG A 133 -5.70 -43.39 -7.19
C ARG A 133 -6.00 -44.37 -8.32
N LYS A 134 -5.22 -45.44 -8.45
CA LYS A 134 -5.68 -46.66 -9.11
C LYS A 134 -6.13 -47.68 -8.05
N THR A 135 -7.31 -48.25 -8.33
CA THR A 135 -7.97 -49.40 -7.69
C THR A 135 -8.46 -49.26 -6.25
N ALA A 136 -9.46 -48.40 -6.04
CA ALA A 136 -10.45 -48.62 -4.98
C ALA A 136 -11.54 -49.59 -5.49
N LYS A 137 -11.24 -50.89 -5.56
CA LYS A 137 -12.27 -51.93 -5.75
C LYS A 137 -12.05 -53.25 -4.99
N GLU A 138 -11.02 -53.38 -4.16
CA GLU A 138 -10.72 -54.67 -3.48
C GLU A 138 -10.50 -54.59 -1.95
N ALA A 139 -10.83 -53.48 -1.29
CA ALA A 139 -10.66 -53.36 0.16
C ALA A 139 -11.95 -52.95 0.91
N SER A 140 -13.05 -53.68 0.67
CA SER A 140 -14.34 -53.46 1.34
C SER A 140 -15.06 -54.77 1.68
N THR A 141 -14.42 -55.61 2.47
CA THR A 141 -15.09 -56.66 3.27
C THR A 141 -14.35 -56.81 4.59
N ALA A 142 -14.73 -56.01 5.58
CA ALA A 142 -14.50 -56.28 6.99
C ALA A 142 -15.49 -55.45 7.83
N GLU A 143 -16.07 -56.10 8.84
CA GLU A 143 -17.22 -55.69 9.65
C GLU A 143 -17.11 -54.31 10.32
N LYS A 144 -18.25 -53.62 10.42
CA LYS A 144 -18.45 -52.49 11.33
C LYS A 144 -19.15 -52.96 12.61
N PRO A 145 -18.61 -52.68 13.81
CA PRO A 145 -19.42 -52.66 15.01
C PRO A 145 -20.22 -51.35 15.08
N LYS A 146 -21.45 -51.46 15.59
CA LYS A 146 -22.39 -50.36 15.83
C LYS A 146 -21.80 -49.38 16.84
N ALA A 147 -21.75 -48.10 16.47
CA ALA A 147 -21.60 -47.00 17.42
C ALA A 147 -22.57 -45.87 17.10
N GLU A 148 -23.12 -45.37 18.19
CA GLU A 148 -24.17 -44.41 18.47
C GLU A 148 -24.22 -43.13 17.62
N LYS A 149 -25.43 -42.70 17.28
CA LYS A 149 -25.73 -41.49 16.51
C LYS A 149 -25.48 -40.24 17.34
N VAL A 150 -24.40 -39.51 17.05
CA VAL A 150 -24.31 -38.07 17.32
C VAL A 150 -24.62 -37.33 16.01
N LYS A 151 -25.72 -36.57 15.98
CA LYS A 151 -26.08 -35.70 14.85
C LYS A 151 -25.04 -34.57 14.72
N ALA A 152 -24.07 -34.74 13.84
CA ALA A 152 -23.26 -33.65 13.33
C ALA A 152 -23.98 -32.98 12.15
N VAL A 153 -24.20 -31.67 12.25
CA VAL A 153 -24.61 -30.82 11.12
C VAL A 153 -23.49 -30.82 10.08
N PRO A 154 -23.75 -31.11 8.79
CA PRO A 154 -22.69 -31.11 7.80
C PRO A 154 -22.21 -29.68 7.53
N VAL A 155 -20.93 -29.43 7.77
CA VAL A 155 -20.24 -28.21 7.33
C VAL A 155 -20.12 -28.25 5.81
N ALA A 156 -21.02 -27.54 5.13
CA ALA A 156 -20.96 -27.33 3.69
C ALA A 156 -19.69 -26.56 3.30
N ARG A 157 -19.15 -26.88 2.12
CA ARG A 157 -17.87 -26.39 1.60
C ARG A 157 -17.95 -24.88 1.33
N SER A 158 -17.04 -24.11 1.91
CA SER A 158 -17.02 -22.64 1.86
C SER A 158 -16.97 -22.02 0.46
N GLY A 159 -16.54 -22.77 -0.57
CA GLY A 159 -16.53 -22.31 -1.96
C GLY A 159 -17.92 -22.21 -2.60
N GLU A 160 -18.81 -23.18 -2.34
CA GLU A 160 -20.16 -23.22 -2.93
C GLU A 160 -21.04 -22.08 -2.40
N ARG A 161 -20.90 -21.74 -1.11
CA ARG A 161 -21.58 -20.58 -0.50
C ARG A 161 -21.15 -19.23 -1.07
N ILE A 162 -19.90 -19.11 -1.54
CA ILE A 162 -19.41 -17.85 -2.14
C ILE A 162 -19.97 -17.71 -3.56
N ASP A 163 -20.02 -18.79 -4.35
CA ASP A 163 -20.59 -18.78 -5.70
C ASP A 163 -22.09 -18.46 -5.66
N GLU A 164 -22.86 -19.06 -4.73
CA GLU A 164 -24.28 -18.74 -4.53
C GLU A 164 -24.50 -17.28 -4.10
N TYR A 165 -23.73 -16.80 -3.12
CA TYR A 165 -23.87 -15.42 -2.61
C TYR A 165 -23.49 -14.37 -3.66
N VAL A 166 -22.42 -14.61 -4.42
CA VAL A 166 -22.01 -13.71 -5.51
C VAL A 166 -23.05 -13.67 -6.64
N THR A 167 -23.59 -14.84 -7.01
CA THR A 167 -24.58 -14.96 -8.08
C THR A 167 -25.90 -14.31 -7.70
N HIS A 168 -26.43 -14.59 -6.51
CA HIS A 168 -27.72 -14.08 -6.08
C HIS A 168 -27.71 -12.63 -5.62
N PHE A 169 -26.69 -12.20 -4.88
CA PHE A 169 -26.76 -10.92 -4.19
C PHE A 169 -26.24 -9.75 -5.04
N TYR A 170 -25.20 -9.96 -5.84
CA TYR A 170 -24.53 -8.87 -6.55
C TYR A 170 -24.80 -8.88 -8.05
N LEU A 171 -24.84 -10.06 -8.68
CA LEU A 171 -25.05 -10.15 -10.12
C LEU A 171 -26.53 -10.01 -10.50
N GLN A 172 -27.46 -10.57 -9.72
CA GLN A 172 -28.91 -10.41 -9.98
C GLN A 172 -29.48 -9.05 -9.53
N ARG A 173 -28.94 -8.43 -8.47
CA ARG A 173 -29.47 -7.16 -7.92
C ARG A 173 -28.70 -5.91 -8.32
N GLY A 174 -27.59 -6.04 -9.06
CA GLY A 174 -26.81 -4.91 -9.58
C GLY A 174 -26.14 -4.02 -8.51
N LEU A 175 -26.01 -4.50 -7.27
CA LEU A 175 -25.47 -3.70 -6.16
C LEU A 175 -23.93 -3.59 -6.24
N PRO A 176 -23.36 -2.43 -5.88
CA PRO A 176 -21.91 -2.27 -5.79
C PRO A 176 -21.32 -3.17 -4.68
N ILE A 177 -20.20 -3.83 -4.98
CA ILE A 177 -19.56 -4.79 -4.07
C ILE A 177 -18.60 -4.09 -3.10
N ASP A 178 -18.91 -4.11 -1.80
CA ASP A 178 -17.93 -3.83 -0.75
C ASP A 178 -17.09 -5.08 -0.43
N TRP A 179 -15.95 -5.17 -1.10
CA TRP A 179 -15.02 -6.28 -0.96
C TRP A 179 -14.53 -6.53 0.46
N SER A 180 -14.48 -5.50 1.32
CA SER A 180 -13.99 -5.63 2.69
C SER A 180 -14.99 -6.36 3.58
N SER A 181 -16.27 -6.02 3.43
CA SER A 181 -17.38 -6.68 4.14
C SER A 181 -17.59 -8.10 3.64
N THR A 182 -17.50 -8.34 2.33
CA THR A 182 -17.54 -9.68 1.73
C THR A 182 -16.39 -10.56 2.25
N ALA A 183 -15.15 -10.06 2.23
CA ALA A 183 -13.99 -10.81 2.74
C ALA A 183 -14.15 -11.21 4.21
N ARG A 184 -14.69 -10.29 5.04
CA ARG A 184 -14.95 -10.54 6.45
C ARG A 184 -16.05 -11.59 6.67
N ALA A 185 -17.15 -11.50 5.92
CA ALA A 185 -18.27 -12.44 6.03
C ALA A 185 -17.87 -13.89 5.69
N PHE A 186 -16.94 -14.07 4.75
CA PHE A 186 -16.47 -15.38 4.32
C PHE A 186 -15.16 -15.84 4.98
N GLY A 187 -14.61 -15.07 5.93
CA GLY A 187 -13.32 -15.39 6.57
C GLY A 187 -12.18 -15.54 5.55
N SER A 188 -12.22 -14.78 4.46
CA SER A 188 -11.32 -14.90 3.32
C SER A 188 -10.60 -13.57 3.04
N SER A 189 -9.67 -13.57 2.08
CA SER A 189 -9.01 -12.33 1.64
C SER A 189 -9.78 -11.65 0.51
N ILE A 190 -9.68 -10.32 0.42
CA ILE A 190 -10.25 -9.52 -0.68
C ILE A 190 -9.83 -10.06 -2.05
N ALA A 191 -8.58 -10.49 -2.20
CA ALA A 191 -8.05 -11.03 -3.45
C ALA A 191 -8.73 -12.35 -3.85
N VAL A 192 -8.99 -13.24 -2.88
CA VAL A 192 -9.69 -14.51 -3.11
C VAL A 192 -11.15 -14.25 -3.48
N CYS A 193 -11.85 -13.37 -2.75
CA CYS A 193 -13.24 -12.99 -3.07
C CYS A 193 -13.37 -12.36 -4.46
N ARG A 194 -12.42 -11.48 -4.85
CA ARG A 194 -12.38 -10.90 -6.20
C ARG A 194 -12.14 -11.94 -7.29
N THR A 195 -11.20 -12.86 -7.05
CA THR A 195 -10.87 -13.91 -8.01
C THR A 195 -12.06 -14.82 -8.26
N LEU A 196 -12.74 -15.24 -7.18
CA LEU A 196 -13.96 -16.04 -7.27
C LEU A 196 -15.05 -15.27 -8.02
N TYR A 197 -15.31 -14.01 -7.68
CA TYR A 197 -16.28 -13.18 -8.41
C TYR A 197 -16.04 -13.13 -9.92
N TYR A 198 -14.79 -12.90 -10.35
CA TYR A 198 -14.48 -12.86 -11.79
C TYR A 198 -14.59 -14.24 -12.45
N GLN A 199 -14.26 -15.32 -11.74
CA GLN A 199 -14.46 -16.68 -12.22
C GLN A 199 -15.95 -17.01 -12.37
N THR A 200 -16.79 -16.69 -11.39
CA THR A 200 -18.25 -16.89 -11.45
C THR A 200 -18.86 -16.07 -12.59
N ARG A 201 -18.47 -14.79 -12.74
CA ARG A 201 -18.93 -13.93 -13.84
C ARG A 201 -18.47 -14.40 -15.22
N ARG A 202 -17.31 -15.05 -15.30
CA ARG A 202 -16.81 -15.68 -16.53
C ARG A 202 -17.61 -16.94 -16.86
N ARG A 203 -17.80 -17.83 -15.90
CA ARG A 203 -18.61 -19.06 -16.03
C ARG A 203 -20.05 -18.77 -16.44
N LEU A 204 -20.63 -17.67 -15.94
CA LEU A 204 -21.94 -17.17 -16.37
C LEU A 204 -21.95 -16.73 -17.84
N ARG A 205 -20.94 -15.99 -18.29
CA ARG A 205 -20.80 -15.58 -19.70
C ARG A 205 -20.56 -16.76 -20.63
N GLU A 206 -19.86 -17.78 -20.15
CA GLU A 206 -19.57 -19.01 -20.91
C GLU A 206 -20.74 -20.01 -20.86
N GLY A 207 -21.88 -19.68 -20.24
CA GLY A 207 -23.03 -20.57 -20.12
C GLY A 207 -22.82 -21.80 -19.22
N GLN A 208 -21.71 -21.83 -18.48
CA GLN A 208 -21.33 -22.92 -17.57
C GLN A 208 -22.05 -22.84 -16.21
N LEU A 209 -22.70 -21.71 -15.93
CA LEU A 209 -23.61 -21.51 -14.81
C LEU A 209 -24.95 -21.06 -15.38
N LYS A 210 -26.01 -21.82 -15.11
CA LYS A 210 -27.39 -21.37 -15.38
C LYS A 210 -27.91 -20.65 -14.16
N VAL A 211 -28.39 -19.43 -14.35
CA VAL A 211 -29.08 -18.67 -13.31
C VAL A 211 -30.56 -18.90 -13.51
N GLU A 212 -31.19 -19.62 -12.58
CA GLU A 212 -32.65 -19.72 -12.60
C GLU A 212 -33.25 -18.36 -12.21
N PRO A 213 -34.23 -17.84 -12.96
CA PRO A 213 -34.94 -16.63 -12.59
C PRO A 213 -35.68 -16.87 -11.27
N ILE A 214 -35.50 -15.95 -10.32
CA ILE A 214 -36.24 -16.00 -9.06
C ILE A 214 -37.73 -15.79 -9.36
N ALA A 215 -38.58 -16.74 -8.99
CA ALA A 215 -40.03 -16.61 -9.08
C ALA A 215 -40.50 -15.32 -8.39
N GLU A 216 -41.41 -14.60 -9.04
CA GLU A 216 -41.80 -13.23 -8.68
C GLU A 216 -42.32 -13.11 -7.23
N GLU A 217 -42.88 -14.20 -6.67
CA GLU A 217 -43.30 -14.30 -5.28
C GLU A 217 -42.16 -14.20 -4.25
N GLN A 218 -40.91 -14.55 -4.60
CA GLN A 218 -39.77 -14.43 -3.68
C GLN A 218 -39.19 -13.01 -3.63
N LYS A 219 -39.53 -12.12 -4.59
CA LYS A 219 -39.14 -10.71 -4.53
C LYS A 219 -39.90 -9.94 -3.44
N ASN A 220 -41.08 -10.41 -3.05
CA ASN A 220 -42.02 -9.71 -2.17
C ASN A 220 -42.11 -10.30 -0.75
N LYS A 221 -41.23 -11.22 -0.33
CA LYS A 221 -41.23 -11.69 1.08
C LYS A 221 -40.70 -10.61 2.03
N PRO A 222 -41.41 -10.31 3.14
CA PRO A 222 -41.14 -9.15 3.98
C PRO A 222 -40.04 -9.45 4.98
N ASN A 223 -38.79 -9.13 4.64
CA ASN A 223 -37.73 -8.92 5.65
C ASN A 223 -37.53 -7.44 6.02
N ALA A 224 -38.31 -6.53 5.41
CA ALA A 224 -38.31 -5.10 5.75
C ALA A 224 -39.13 -4.80 7.02
N ALA A 225 -40.25 -5.50 7.24
CA ALA A 225 -41.15 -5.27 8.37
C ALA A 225 -40.56 -5.67 9.74
N GLN A 226 -39.52 -6.50 9.78
CA GLN A 226 -38.84 -6.87 11.04
C GLN A 226 -37.86 -5.79 11.54
N TYR A 227 -37.57 -4.76 10.74
CA TYR A 227 -36.73 -3.63 11.15
C TYR A 227 -37.51 -2.36 11.50
N GLU A 228 -38.80 -2.28 11.16
CA GLU A 228 -39.65 -1.13 11.50
C GLU A 228 -40.36 -1.27 12.87
N ALA A 229 -40.35 -2.46 13.48
CA ALA A 229 -41.09 -2.72 14.72
C ALA A 229 -40.38 -2.31 16.03
N THR A 230 -39.12 -1.88 15.99
CA THR A 230 -38.43 -1.32 17.17
C THR A 230 -38.52 0.19 17.12
N GLY A 231 -39.65 0.73 17.56
CA GLY A 231 -39.93 2.15 17.68
C GLY A 231 -39.08 2.86 18.74
N GLU A 232 -37.78 2.98 18.50
CA GLU A 232 -36.88 3.88 19.21
C GLU A 232 -35.88 4.41 18.19
N PHE A 233 -36.06 5.66 17.76
CA PHE A 233 -35.04 6.65 17.37
C PHE A 233 -35.75 7.79 16.64
N GLY A 234 -36.35 8.69 17.41
CA GLY A 234 -36.80 9.98 16.92
C GLY A 234 -35.61 10.91 16.70
N LEU A 235 -35.04 10.90 15.51
CA LEU A 235 -34.27 12.01 14.95
C LEU A 235 -34.44 11.99 13.42
N GLU A 236 -35.07 13.05 12.90
CA GLU A 236 -35.30 13.25 11.46
C GLU A 236 -33.97 13.36 10.70
N PRO A 237 -33.78 12.64 9.56
CA PRO A 237 -32.65 12.86 8.68
C PRO A 237 -32.81 14.17 7.89
N PRO A 238 -31.73 14.95 7.68
CA PRO A 238 -31.76 16.05 6.72
C PRO A 238 -31.88 15.42 5.31
N TYR A 239 -32.65 16.03 4.43
CA TYR A 239 -33.04 15.53 3.10
C TYR A 239 -34.21 14.53 3.09
N ARG A 240 -35.42 15.02 3.40
CA ARG A 240 -36.55 14.66 2.55
C ARG A 240 -36.32 15.31 1.19
N THR A 241 -35.86 14.55 0.21
CA THR A 241 -36.23 14.86 -1.18
C THR A 241 -37.75 14.82 -1.25
N ARG A 242 -38.38 15.77 -1.94
CA ARG A 242 -39.85 15.78 -2.15
C ARG A 242 -40.35 14.58 -2.97
N PHE A 243 -39.45 13.69 -3.34
CA PHE A 243 -39.64 12.59 -4.27
C PHE A 243 -39.27 11.27 -3.62
N THR A 244 -40.10 10.26 -3.82
CA THR A 244 -39.80 8.85 -3.56
C THR A 244 -38.71 8.35 -4.52
N ASP A 245 -38.06 7.22 -4.21
CA ASP A 245 -37.06 6.61 -5.10
C ASP A 245 -37.61 6.34 -6.52
N ALA A 246 -38.90 6.00 -6.63
CA ALA A 246 -39.58 5.82 -7.91
C ALA A 246 -39.75 7.15 -8.68
N GLN A 247 -40.08 8.24 -7.97
CA GLN A 247 -40.19 9.58 -8.56
C GLN A 247 -38.83 10.13 -8.97
N MET A 248 -37.77 9.86 -8.20
CA MET A 248 -36.39 10.20 -8.56
C MET A 248 -35.96 9.49 -9.85
N TRP A 249 -36.31 8.21 -10.00
CA TRP A 249 -36.04 7.46 -11.23
C TRP A 249 -36.84 7.94 -12.44
N GLY A 250 -38.12 8.29 -12.26
CA GLY A 250 -38.95 8.89 -13.31
C GLY A 250 -38.36 10.20 -13.81
N ARG A 251 -38.02 11.11 -12.89
CA ARG A 251 -37.38 12.39 -13.17
C ARG A 251 -36.02 12.23 -13.84
N ALA A 252 -35.19 11.28 -13.39
CA ALA A 252 -33.89 10.99 -14.00
C ALA A 252 -34.01 10.54 -15.47
N ASN A 253 -35.06 9.78 -15.81
CA ASN A 253 -35.33 9.37 -17.20
C ASN A 253 -35.86 10.54 -18.05
N GLU A 254 -36.71 11.41 -17.50
CA GLU A 254 -37.15 12.65 -18.16
C GLU A 254 -35.97 13.58 -18.47
N VAL A 255 -35.04 13.71 -17.52
CA VAL A 255 -33.80 14.47 -17.71
C VAL A 255 -32.96 13.85 -18.83
N ARG A 256 -32.78 12.53 -18.83
CA ARG A 256 -32.02 11.84 -19.88
C ARG A 256 -32.64 12.03 -21.27
N ALA A 257 -33.96 11.97 -21.38
CA ALA A 257 -34.68 12.20 -22.64
C ALA A 257 -34.54 13.65 -23.12
N THR A 258 -34.61 14.60 -22.20
CA THR A 258 -34.48 16.03 -22.50
C THR A 258 -33.06 16.40 -22.94
N VAL A 259 -32.04 15.85 -22.26
CA VAL A 259 -30.64 16.01 -22.61
C VAL A 259 -30.33 15.40 -23.98
N ALA A 260 -30.84 14.19 -24.27
CA ALA A 260 -30.65 13.55 -25.58
C ALA A 260 -31.30 14.36 -26.72
N ALA A 261 -32.45 15.01 -26.47
CA ALA A 261 -33.10 15.87 -27.45
C ALA A 261 -32.28 17.14 -27.75
N GLU A 262 -31.67 17.74 -26.71
CA GLU A 262 -30.79 18.91 -26.86
C GLU A 262 -29.46 18.54 -27.54
N GLU A 263 -28.83 17.41 -27.17
CA GLU A 263 -27.58 16.93 -27.81
C GLU A 263 -27.76 16.64 -29.31
N GLY A 264 -28.96 16.18 -29.72
CA GLY A 264 -29.30 15.93 -31.12
C GLY A 264 -29.25 17.17 -32.02
N SER A 265 -29.25 18.39 -31.45
CA SER A 265 -29.14 19.65 -32.18
C SER A 265 -27.69 20.04 -32.51
N GLY A 266 -26.69 19.30 -32.03
CA GLY A 266 -25.27 19.58 -32.26
C GLY A 266 -24.70 20.73 -31.42
N GLY A 267 -25.49 21.31 -30.51
CA GLY A 267 -25.06 22.34 -29.57
C GLY A 267 -24.66 21.79 -28.19
N SER A 268 -23.95 22.60 -27.40
CA SER A 268 -23.80 22.34 -25.95
C SER A 268 -25.18 22.35 -25.30
N VAL A 269 -25.47 21.36 -24.46
CA VAL A 269 -26.74 21.29 -23.70
C VAL A 269 -26.91 22.57 -22.88
N ASP A 270 -28.02 23.28 -23.11
CA ASP A 270 -28.43 24.43 -22.31
C ASP A 270 -29.16 23.93 -21.05
N TRP A 271 -28.43 23.83 -19.94
CA TRP A 271 -28.97 23.34 -18.68
C TRP A 271 -30.05 24.24 -18.09
N ALA A 272 -30.07 25.54 -18.42
CA ALA A 272 -31.14 26.43 -18.00
C ALA A 272 -32.46 26.06 -18.70
N ALA A 273 -32.41 25.77 -20.01
CA ALA A 273 -33.57 25.30 -20.77
C ALA A 273 -34.04 23.91 -20.30
N VAL A 274 -33.10 23.01 -19.98
CA VAL A 274 -33.43 21.69 -19.38
C VAL A 274 -34.13 21.86 -18.02
N ALA A 275 -33.63 22.75 -17.17
CA ALA A 275 -34.21 23.02 -15.87
C ALA A 275 -35.61 23.65 -15.94
N GLU A 276 -35.79 24.61 -16.85
CA GLU A 276 -37.08 25.25 -17.13
C GLU A 276 -38.11 24.22 -17.59
N ARG A 277 -37.76 23.35 -18.55
CA ARG A 277 -38.65 22.27 -19.03
C ARG A 277 -39.06 21.29 -17.94
N LEU A 278 -38.16 21.02 -17.00
CA LEU A 278 -38.39 20.09 -15.90
C LEU A 278 -39.06 20.75 -14.68
N GLY A 279 -39.20 22.09 -14.68
CA GLY A 279 -39.71 22.86 -13.56
C GLY A 279 -38.87 22.69 -12.29
N VAL A 280 -37.54 22.56 -12.44
CA VAL A 280 -36.57 22.42 -11.32
C VAL A 280 -35.50 23.49 -11.42
N SER A 281 -34.68 23.64 -10.38
CA SER A 281 -33.49 24.50 -10.49
C SER A 281 -32.45 23.88 -11.42
N GLU A 282 -31.59 24.70 -12.03
CA GLU A 282 -30.47 24.22 -12.87
C GLU A 282 -29.57 23.22 -12.13
N GLU A 283 -29.36 23.45 -10.83
CA GLU A 283 -28.62 22.56 -9.95
C GLU A 283 -29.30 21.19 -9.79
N GLU A 284 -30.62 21.18 -9.61
CA GLU A 284 -31.40 19.95 -9.47
C GLU A 284 -31.47 19.17 -10.80
N ALA A 285 -31.60 19.86 -11.94
CA ALA A 285 -31.52 19.25 -13.27
C ALA A 285 -30.17 18.56 -13.51
N LEU A 286 -29.07 19.23 -13.15
CA LEU A 286 -27.71 18.67 -13.23
C LEU A 286 -27.54 17.43 -12.34
N MET A 287 -27.99 17.50 -11.07
CA MET A 287 -27.91 16.34 -10.17
C MET A 287 -28.70 15.14 -10.69
N LEU A 288 -29.91 15.36 -11.22
CA LEU A 288 -30.72 14.31 -11.82
C LEU A 288 -30.06 13.72 -13.08
N ALA A 289 -29.43 14.55 -13.92
CA ALA A 289 -28.70 14.10 -15.11
C ALA A 289 -27.52 13.18 -14.75
N HIS A 290 -26.75 13.52 -13.71
CA HIS A 290 -25.66 12.67 -13.21
C HIS A 290 -26.17 11.38 -12.60
N GLY A 291 -27.27 11.43 -11.82
CA GLY A 291 -27.95 10.23 -11.33
C GLY A 291 -28.38 9.30 -12.48
N ALA A 292 -28.76 9.89 -13.61
CA ALA A 292 -29.07 9.20 -14.86
C ALA A 292 -27.84 8.82 -15.71
N GLY A 293 -26.61 9.07 -15.25
CA GLY A 293 -25.38 8.70 -15.96
C GLY A 293 -25.07 9.52 -17.22
N ALA A 294 -25.65 10.72 -17.37
CA ALA A 294 -25.28 11.64 -18.45
C ALA A 294 -23.83 12.15 -18.26
N GLN A 295 -23.05 12.17 -19.35
CA GLN A 295 -21.71 12.74 -19.33
C GLN A 295 -21.79 14.24 -19.57
N VAL A 296 -21.46 15.04 -18.55
CA VAL A 296 -21.39 16.50 -18.71
C VAL A 296 -20.00 16.86 -19.23
N ALA A 297 -19.94 17.53 -20.39
CA ALA A 297 -18.68 18.03 -20.95
C ALA A 297 -17.98 18.98 -19.96
N THR A 298 -16.72 18.70 -19.65
CA THR A 298 -15.90 19.54 -18.77
C THR A 298 -15.40 20.76 -19.51
N ASP A 299 -15.61 21.94 -18.95
CA ASP A 299 -14.99 23.19 -19.42
C ASP A 299 -13.58 23.31 -18.87
N ASP A 300 -12.59 23.15 -19.76
CA ASP A 300 -11.16 23.38 -19.50
C ASP A 300 -10.77 24.87 -19.42
N THR A 301 -11.75 25.76 -19.27
CA THR A 301 -11.51 27.20 -19.11
C THR A 301 -10.70 27.51 -17.84
N ALA A 302 -9.83 28.52 -17.93
CA ALA A 302 -9.00 28.94 -16.81
C ALA A 302 -9.83 29.31 -15.56
N TRP A 303 -9.34 28.97 -14.37
CA TRP A 303 -10.03 29.26 -13.11
C TRP A 303 -9.98 30.74 -12.75
N THR A 304 -11.08 31.46 -13.00
CA THR A 304 -11.27 32.87 -12.63
C THR A 304 -11.62 33.02 -11.15
N ALA A 305 -11.48 34.23 -10.61
CA ALA A 305 -11.88 34.54 -9.23
C ALA A 305 -13.37 34.28 -8.98
N GLU A 306 -14.22 34.63 -9.95
CA GLU A 306 -15.66 34.39 -9.88
C GLU A 306 -16.02 32.89 -9.90
N ARG A 307 -15.35 32.09 -10.74
CA ARG A 307 -15.54 30.62 -10.75
C ARG A 307 -15.12 30.00 -9.41
N ARG A 308 -14.04 30.49 -8.81
CA ARG A 308 -13.61 30.08 -7.46
C ARG A 308 -14.58 30.51 -6.37
N ALA A 309 -15.19 31.68 -6.48
CA ALA A 309 -16.21 32.16 -5.54
C ALA A 309 -17.47 31.28 -5.60
N ARG A 310 -17.95 30.94 -6.80
CA ARG A 310 -19.07 30.01 -7.00
C ARG A 310 -18.78 28.61 -6.44
N LEU A 311 -17.57 28.10 -6.68
CA LEU A 311 -17.13 26.84 -6.08
C LEU A 311 -17.13 26.89 -4.55
N ALA A 312 -16.65 28.00 -3.97
CA ALA A 312 -16.61 28.16 -2.52
C ALA A 312 -18.01 28.20 -1.91
N ASP A 313 -18.90 29.00 -2.50
CA ASP A 313 -20.30 29.13 -2.09
C ASP A 313 -21.05 27.80 -2.22
N PHE A 314 -20.86 27.06 -3.32
CA PHE A 314 -21.45 25.73 -3.49
C PHE A 314 -20.99 24.74 -2.42
N VAL A 315 -19.68 24.65 -2.15
CA VAL A 315 -19.17 23.75 -1.09
C VAL A 315 -19.66 24.16 0.30
N GLN A 316 -19.85 25.46 0.55
CA GLN A 316 -20.36 25.97 1.82
C GLN A 316 -21.86 25.67 2.01
N ARG A 317 -22.67 25.82 0.97
CA ARG A 317 -24.12 25.52 0.99
C ARG A 317 -24.39 24.03 1.18
N HIS A 318 -23.47 23.17 0.74
CA HIS A 318 -23.64 21.71 0.79
C HIS A 318 -22.59 21.06 1.70
N ALA A 319 -22.73 21.17 3.03
CA ALA A 319 -21.76 20.56 3.95
C ALA A 319 -21.59 19.04 3.69
N GLY A 320 -20.35 18.60 3.47
CA GLY A 320 -20.03 17.18 3.22
C GLY A 320 -20.10 16.72 1.76
N VAL A 321 -20.02 17.63 0.77
CA VAL A 321 -20.17 17.26 -0.65
C VAL A 321 -19.16 16.20 -1.11
N ARG A 322 -19.69 15.28 -1.91
CA ARG A 322 -18.91 14.44 -2.82
C ARG A 322 -18.34 15.30 -3.95
N TRP A 323 -17.02 15.30 -4.13
CA TRP A 323 -16.36 16.12 -5.16
C TRP A 323 -16.86 15.83 -6.58
N GLU A 324 -17.44 14.67 -6.84
CA GLU A 324 -18.07 14.34 -8.11
C GLU A 324 -19.31 15.21 -8.41
N LEU A 325 -20.10 15.58 -7.40
CA LEU A 325 -21.23 16.49 -7.58
C LEU A 325 -20.75 17.93 -7.80
N VAL A 326 -19.71 18.33 -7.06
CA VAL A 326 -19.08 19.65 -7.24
C VAL A 326 -18.46 19.76 -8.65
N ALA A 327 -17.81 18.70 -9.12
CA ALA A 327 -17.24 18.60 -10.46
C ALA A 327 -18.30 18.85 -11.53
N LEU A 328 -19.46 18.21 -11.36
CA LEU A 328 -20.58 18.35 -12.27
C LEU A 328 -21.12 19.78 -12.30
N TYR A 329 -21.43 20.35 -11.12
CA TYR A 329 -21.92 21.73 -11.00
C TYR A 329 -20.94 22.73 -11.59
N MET A 330 -19.65 22.55 -11.33
CA MET A 330 -18.59 23.45 -11.81
C MET A 330 -18.15 23.16 -13.25
N ARG A 331 -18.73 22.15 -13.92
CA ARG A 331 -18.31 21.62 -15.22
C ARG A 331 -16.79 21.45 -15.30
N SER A 332 -16.21 20.81 -14.30
CA SER A 332 -14.75 20.60 -14.18
C SER A 332 -14.48 19.22 -13.60
N SER A 333 -13.23 18.80 -13.53
CA SER A 333 -12.90 17.53 -12.87
C SER A 333 -12.95 17.66 -11.35
N ALA A 334 -13.34 16.58 -10.65
CA ALA A 334 -13.37 16.54 -9.19
C ALA A 334 -12.02 16.92 -8.56
N GLY A 335 -10.91 16.51 -9.19
CA GLY A 335 -9.56 16.88 -8.76
C GLY A 335 -9.27 18.38 -8.90
N GLN A 336 -9.69 19.00 -10.01
CA GLN A 336 -9.55 20.44 -10.22
C GLN A 336 -10.44 21.23 -9.25
N CYS A 337 -11.69 20.84 -9.03
CA CYS A 337 -12.57 21.46 -8.03
C CYS A 337 -11.97 21.35 -6.62
N ALA A 338 -11.51 20.18 -6.21
CA ALA A 338 -10.89 20.02 -4.89
C ALA A 338 -9.64 20.89 -4.74
N SER A 339 -8.78 20.91 -5.77
CA SER A 339 -7.57 21.73 -5.77
C SER A 339 -7.88 23.23 -5.76
N GLN A 340 -8.88 23.68 -6.51
CA GLN A 340 -9.21 25.10 -6.65
C GLN A 340 -10.02 25.63 -5.47
N TYR A 341 -10.82 24.77 -4.83
CA TYR A 341 -11.43 25.10 -3.55
C TYR A 341 -10.36 25.29 -2.48
N ALA A 342 -9.31 24.46 -2.45
CA ALA A 342 -8.19 24.66 -1.54
C ALA A 342 -7.46 26.00 -1.80
N VAL A 343 -7.33 26.42 -3.06
CA VAL A 343 -6.77 27.74 -3.43
C VAL A 343 -7.71 28.89 -3.03
N ALA A 344 -9.01 28.77 -3.30
CA ALA A 344 -10.03 29.77 -2.96
C ALA A 344 -10.14 29.96 -1.45
N ALA A 345 -10.16 28.85 -0.69
CA ALA A 345 -10.17 28.85 0.77
C ALA A 345 -8.89 29.48 1.35
N ALA A 346 -7.74 29.33 0.67
CA ALA A 346 -6.51 29.99 1.08
C ALA A 346 -6.51 31.52 0.81
N ALA A 347 -7.18 31.96 -0.26
CA ALA A 347 -7.27 33.37 -0.63
C ALA A 347 -8.32 34.17 0.17
N GLY A 348 -9.41 33.51 0.60
CA GLY A 348 -10.57 34.16 1.21
C GLY A 348 -10.43 34.63 2.67
N GLY A 349 -9.27 34.46 3.33
CA GLY A 349 -9.00 34.99 4.68
C GLY A 349 -9.87 34.48 5.84
N ALA A 350 -11.02 33.86 5.57
CA ALA A 350 -12.01 33.42 6.55
C ALA A 350 -11.94 31.91 6.90
N GLN A 351 -11.01 31.15 6.31
CA GLN A 351 -10.64 29.81 6.77
C GLN A 351 -9.12 29.61 6.71
N HIS A 352 -8.41 30.30 7.60
CA HIS A 352 -7.02 29.98 7.89
C HIS A 352 -6.89 28.51 8.36
N GLY A 353 -6.29 27.66 7.52
CA GLY A 353 -5.31 26.68 7.98
C GLY A 353 -5.75 25.23 8.20
N ILE A 354 -6.69 24.66 7.44
CA ILE A 354 -7.18 23.30 7.77
C ILE A 354 -6.27 22.14 7.32
N GLN A 355 -5.35 22.26 6.35
CA GLN A 355 -4.59 21.07 5.90
C GLN A 355 -3.06 21.11 6.00
N GLN A 356 -2.38 22.26 6.02
CA GLN A 356 -0.90 22.26 6.03
C GLN A 356 -0.22 22.95 7.22
N ARG A 357 -0.93 23.71 8.08
CA ARG A 357 -0.32 24.31 9.29
C ARG A 357 -0.81 23.76 10.63
N THR A 358 -1.87 22.94 10.66
CA THR A 358 -2.44 22.40 11.92
C THR A 358 -1.94 21.00 12.30
N ALA A 359 -1.27 20.27 11.40
CA ALA A 359 -0.75 18.93 11.73
C ALA A 359 0.24 18.96 12.91
N ASN A 360 0.99 20.07 13.06
CA ASN A 360 2.00 20.23 14.12
C ASN A 360 1.52 21.06 15.33
N ARG A 361 0.27 21.52 15.38
CA ARG A 361 -0.20 22.26 16.56
C ARG A 361 -0.45 21.29 17.72
N THR A 362 -0.09 21.68 18.93
CA THR A 362 -0.34 20.91 20.15
C THR A 362 -1.83 20.60 20.30
N TRP A 363 -2.18 19.40 20.77
CA TRP A 363 -3.57 19.01 21.03
C TRP A 363 -4.11 19.76 22.24
N THR A 364 -5.18 20.55 22.07
CA THR A 364 -5.82 21.23 23.20
C THR A 364 -6.57 20.23 24.08
N ALA A 365 -6.91 20.62 25.32
CA ALA A 365 -7.68 19.77 26.22
C ALA A 365 -9.04 19.39 25.61
N ASP A 366 -9.76 20.35 25.03
CA ASP A 366 -11.06 20.12 24.42
C ASP A 366 -10.99 19.20 23.20
N GLU A 367 -9.97 19.35 22.34
CA GLU A 367 -9.75 18.43 21.21
C GLU A 367 -9.52 17.00 21.70
N GLN A 368 -8.78 16.84 22.81
CA GLN A 368 -8.53 15.53 23.40
C GLN A 368 -9.79 14.93 24.03
N GLN A 369 -10.60 15.74 24.71
CA GLN A 369 -11.87 15.31 25.28
C GLN A 369 -12.86 14.89 24.18
N ARG A 370 -12.99 15.68 23.11
CA ARG A 370 -13.84 15.31 21.95
C ARG A 370 -13.33 14.06 21.26
N LEU A 371 -12.02 13.91 21.09
CA LEU A 371 -11.43 12.69 20.52
C LEU A 371 -11.75 11.48 21.39
N HIS A 372 -11.60 11.61 22.71
CA HIS A 372 -11.92 10.54 23.63
C HIS A 372 -13.39 10.16 23.56
N HIS A 373 -14.29 11.15 23.60
CA HIS A 373 -15.73 10.94 23.47
C HIS A 373 -16.08 10.20 22.18
N ALA A 374 -15.59 10.66 21.03
CA ALA A 374 -15.90 10.06 19.74
C ALA A 374 -15.32 8.64 19.57
N MET A 375 -14.16 8.36 20.15
CA MET A 375 -13.54 7.04 20.08
C MET A 375 -14.15 6.04 21.08
N THR A 376 -14.64 6.51 22.23
CA THR A 376 -15.41 5.68 23.17
C THR A 376 -16.79 5.34 22.61
N HIS A 377 -17.46 6.29 21.96
CA HIS A 377 -18.77 6.10 21.32
C HIS A 377 -18.62 5.73 19.83
N ARG A 378 -17.77 4.74 19.53
CA ARG A 378 -17.38 4.41 18.15
C ARG A 378 -18.56 4.02 17.25
N GLN A 379 -19.66 3.56 17.83
CA GLN A 379 -20.90 3.25 17.10
C GLN A 379 -21.54 4.49 16.47
N GLN A 380 -21.42 5.66 17.12
CA GLN A 380 -21.92 6.95 16.60
C GLN A 380 -20.98 7.54 15.54
N PHE A 381 -19.69 7.15 15.56
CA PHE A 381 -18.66 7.63 14.63
C PHE A 381 -17.97 6.46 13.93
N PRO A 382 -18.67 5.74 13.02
CA PRO A 382 -18.17 4.50 12.44
C PRO A 382 -16.89 4.72 11.62
N ARG A 383 -16.72 5.88 10.98
CA ARG A 383 -15.53 6.21 10.19
C ARG A 383 -14.60 7.14 10.98
N LEU A 384 -13.31 7.09 10.69
CA LEU A 384 -12.33 8.01 11.30
C LEU A 384 -12.45 9.44 10.75
N ALA A 385 -13.03 9.60 9.56
CA ALA A 385 -13.36 10.91 9.00
C ALA A 385 -14.41 11.64 9.87
N ASP A 386 -15.43 10.91 10.32
CA ASP A 386 -16.48 11.45 11.20
C ASP A 386 -15.90 11.88 12.56
N VAL A 387 -14.95 11.10 13.10
CA VAL A 387 -14.20 11.48 14.31
C VAL A 387 -13.39 12.76 14.08
N ALA A 388 -12.70 12.87 12.95
CA ALA A 388 -11.94 14.07 12.61
C ALA A 388 -12.83 15.31 12.48
N ALA A 389 -14.01 15.16 11.85
CA ALA A 389 -15.01 16.22 11.78
C ALA A 389 -15.50 16.62 13.18
N TYR A 390 -15.83 15.64 14.04
CA TYR A 390 -16.33 15.88 15.40
C TYR A 390 -15.29 16.52 16.33
N VAL A 391 -14.04 16.08 16.28
CA VAL A 391 -12.94 16.70 17.05
C VAL A 391 -12.74 18.15 16.64
N GLY A 392 -12.99 18.45 15.37
CA GLY A 392 -12.84 19.78 14.78
C GLY A 392 -11.38 20.20 14.69
N GLY A 393 -11.15 21.50 14.51
CA GLY A 393 -9.81 22.07 14.58
C GLY A 393 -8.86 21.69 13.44
N GLY A 394 -9.40 21.17 12.33
CA GLY A 394 -8.62 20.75 11.17
C GLY A 394 -7.72 19.55 11.43
N ARG A 395 -8.04 18.69 12.40
CA ARG A 395 -7.33 17.42 12.61
C ARG A 395 -7.73 16.42 11.55
N SER A 396 -6.75 15.79 10.90
CA SER A 396 -7.04 14.72 9.94
C SER A 396 -7.45 13.43 10.66
N ALA A 397 -8.19 12.55 9.96
CA ALA A 397 -8.53 11.22 10.45
C ALA A 397 -7.30 10.41 10.92
N SER A 398 -6.19 10.53 10.19
CA SER A 398 -4.91 9.92 10.56
C SER A 398 -4.32 10.52 11.84
N SER A 399 -4.41 11.84 12.01
CA SER A 399 -3.95 12.53 13.23
C SER A 399 -4.76 12.10 14.45
N CYS A 400 -6.09 12.05 14.32
CA CYS A 400 -7.00 11.57 15.37
C CYS A 400 -6.68 10.12 15.77
N ASN A 401 -6.52 9.22 14.79
CA ASN A 401 -6.18 7.83 15.06
C ASN A 401 -4.80 7.69 15.73
N ALA A 402 -3.78 8.39 15.22
CA ALA A 402 -2.44 8.37 15.80
C ALA A 402 -2.45 8.91 17.24
N ARG A 403 -3.18 10.01 17.51
CA ARG A 403 -3.31 10.56 18.86
C ARG A 403 -4.04 9.61 19.79
N TRP A 404 -5.14 9.00 19.35
CA TRP A 404 -5.90 8.04 20.14
C TRP A 404 -5.08 6.81 20.51
N LEU A 405 -4.33 6.26 19.54
CA LEU A 405 -3.42 5.16 19.80
C LEU A 405 -2.34 5.60 20.80
N ASN A 406 -1.73 6.77 20.62
CA ASN A 406 -0.75 7.29 21.57
C ASN A 406 -1.34 7.53 22.97
N SER A 407 -2.57 8.02 23.11
CA SER A 407 -3.20 8.23 24.42
C SER A 407 -3.54 6.91 25.10
N ARG A 408 -4.01 5.89 24.36
CA ARG A 408 -4.21 4.54 24.91
C ARG A 408 -2.89 3.89 25.29
N LEU A 409 -1.85 4.06 24.48
CA LEU A 409 -0.50 3.58 24.78
C LEU A 409 0.03 4.26 26.05
N LEU A 410 -0.13 5.58 26.22
CA LEU A 410 0.26 6.30 27.43
C LEU A 410 -0.55 5.87 28.66
N ALA A 411 -1.86 5.64 28.51
CA ALA A 411 -2.68 5.12 29.61
C ALA A 411 -2.25 3.70 30.00
N ALA A 412 -2.01 2.84 29.02
CA ALA A 412 -1.47 1.49 29.20
C ALA A 412 -0.07 1.49 29.83
N GLU A 413 0.76 2.49 29.50
CA GLU A 413 2.09 2.70 30.07
C GLU A 413 2.02 3.10 31.54
N ARG A 414 1.05 3.97 31.91
CA ARG A 414 0.85 4.43 33.28
C ARG A 414 0.18 3.41 34.18
N SER A 415 -0.69 2.57 33.63
CA SER A 415 -1.49 1.62 34.42
C SER A 415 -0.74 0.34 34.79
N VAL A 416 0.48 0.14 34.29
CA VAL A 416 1.20 -1.12 34.46
C VAL A 416 2.64 -0.89 34.91
N THR A 417 2.95 -1.41 36.09
CA THR A 417 4.31 -1.65 36.53
C THR A 417 4.83 -2.93 35.86
N TRP A 418 5.95 -2.80 35.16
CA TRP A 418 6.69 -3.94 34.61
C TRP A 418 7.72 -4.39 35.64
N THR A 419 7.67 -5.67 36.01
CA THR A 419 8.70 -6.22 36.90
C THR A 419 10.05 -6.28 36.18
N PRO A 420 11.19 -6.17 36.89
CA PRO A 420 12.51 -6.32 36.28
C PRO A 420 12.67 -7.65 35.53
N ALA A 421 12.04 -8.73 36.02
CA ALA A 421 12.07 -10.05 35.38
C ALA A 421 11.31 -10.05 34.03
N GLU A 422 10.12 -9.45 33.97
CA GLU A 422 9.38 -9.30 32.71
C GLU A 422 10.16 -8.42 31.70
N GLU A 423 10.72 -7.28 32.15
CA GLU A 423 11.54 -6.44 31.26
C GLU A 423 12.78 -7.18 30.75
N ALA A 424 13.42 -8.00 31.59
CA ALA A 424 14.58 -8.80 31.20
C ALA A 424 14.20 -9.86 30.15
N ALA A 425 13.12 -10.61 30.37
CA ALA A 425 12.64 -11.62 29.43
C ALA A 425 12.24 -11.00 28.07
N LEU A 426 11.55 -9.85 28.08
CA LEU A 426 11.21 -9.11 26.87
C LEU A 426 12.44 -8.55 26.16
N THR A 427 13.44 -8.09 26.92
CA THR A 427 14.72 -7.61 26.36
C THR A 427 15.45 -8.74 25.67
N GLU A 428 15.52 -9.91 26.31
CA GLU A 428 16.16 -11.08 25.74
C GLU A 428 15.43 -11.54 24.47
N PHE A 429 14.09 -11.56 24.48
CA PHE A 429 13.28 -11.88 23.30
C PHE A 429 13.57 -10.95 22.11
N VAL A 430 13.69 -9.63 22.36
CA VAL A 430 14.04 -8.64 21.32
C VAL A 430 15.44 -8.88 20.77
N LEU A 431 16.40 -9.27 21.62
CA LEU A 431 17.78 -9.57 21.21
C LEU A 431 17.86 -10.87 20.40
N ARG A 432 17.12 -11.92 20.78
CA ARG A 432 17.09 -13.20 20.05
C ARG A 432 16.38 -13.11 18.71
N THR A 433 15.53 -12.10 18.51
CA THR A 433 14.71 -11.96 17.31
C THR A 433 15.04 -10.68 16.53
N PRO A 434 16.23 -10.62 15.87
CA PRO A 434 16.64 -9.45 15.12
C PRO A 434 15.64 -9.15 13.99
N GLY A 435 15.24 -7.89 13.87
CA GLY A 435 14.24 -7.47 12.89
C GLY A 435 12.78 -7.66 13.33
N LEU A 436 12.54 -7.89 14.62
CA LEU A 436 11.20 -7.99 15.20
C LEU A 436 10.26 -6.90 14.66
N CYS A 437 9.22 -7.30 13.95
CA CYS A 437 8.15 -6.40 13.54
C CYS A 437 7.07 -6.46 14.63
N LEU A 438 6.64 -5.32 15.17
CA LEU A 438 5.58 -5.25 16.21
C LEU A 438 4.18 -5.45 15.58
N ASN A 439 4.04 -6.49 14.76
CA ASN A 439 2.80 -6.92 14.13
C ASN A 439 2.03 -7.89 15.05
N ALA A 440 0.76 -8.14 14.72
CA ALA A 440 -0.12 -8.95 15.57
C ALA A 440 0.40 -10.37 15.85
N PRO A 441 0.94 -11.14 14.87
CA PRO A 441 1.47 -12.48 15.14
C PRO A 441 2.60 -12.49 16.17
N THR A 442 3.50 -11.51 16.08
CA THR A 442 4.62 -11.38 17.03
C THR A 442 4.14 -11.01 18.41
N LEU A 443 3.20 -10.06 18.52
CA LEU A 443 2.63 -9.65 19.80
C LEU A 443 1.86 -10.81 20.45
N ASN A 444 1.14 -11.62 19.67
CA ASN A 444 0.47 -12.83 20.16
C ASN A 444 1.46 -13.87 20.72
N ALA A 445 2.65 -14.01 20.10
CA ALA A 445 3.67 -14.92 20.61
C ALA A 445 4.25 -14.41 21.94
N VAL A 446 4.63 -13.13 21.98
CA VAL A 446 5.13 -12.48 23.20
C VAL A 446 4.10 -12.53 24.33
N GLN A 447 2.83 -12.23 24.03
CA GLN A 447 1.76 -12.30 25.01
C GLN A 447 1.64 -13.71 25.57
N ARG A 448 1.54 -14.73 24.72
CA ARG A 448 1.37 -16.12 25.19
C ARG A 448 2.57 -16.64 25.99
N GLU A 449 3.79 -16.30 25.61
CA GLU A 449 5.00 -16.91 26.17
C GLU A 449 5.57 -16.13 27.37
N LEU A 450 5.53 -14.80 27.31
CA LEU A 450 6.29 -13.96 28.25
C LEU A 450 5.40 -13.11 29.16
N ALA A 451 4.16 -12.86 28.74
CA ALA A 451 3.34 -11.82 29.34
C ALA A 451 1.83 -12.05 29.11
N PRO A 452 1.27 -13.20 29.56
CA PRO A 452 -0.10 -13.62 29.21
C PRO A 452 -1.17 -12.62 29.65
N ASN A 453 -0.92 -11.92 30.75
CA ASN A 453 -1.82 -10.95 31.35
C ASN A 453 -1.63 -9.52 30.80
N ARG A 454 -0.81 -9.33 29.76
CA ARG A 454 -0.51 -8.01 29.20
C ARG A 454 -1.22 -7.82 27.87
N SER A 455 -1.81 -6.66 27.65
CA SER A 455 -2.47 -6.35 26.38
C SER A 455 -1.45 -6.08 25.27
N HIS A 456 -1.86 -6.24 24.01
CA HIS A 456 -1.02 -5.91 22.85
C HIS A 456 -0.50 -4.46 22.87
N ASP A 457 -1.29 -3.52 23.36
CA ASP A 457 -0.88 -2.12 23.44
C ASP A 457 0.19 -1.92 24.52
N GLN A 458 0.05 -2.54 25.68
CA GLN A 458 1.08 -2.56 26.73
C GLN A 458 2.39 -3.16 26.20
N LEU A 459 2.30 -4.28 25.47
CA LEU A 459 3.45 -4.93 24.85
C LEU A 459 4.13 -4.05 23.80
N ARG A 460 3.37 -3.35 22.97
CA ARG A 460 3.93 -2.39 21.99
C ARG A 460 4.71 -1.27 22.66
N VAL A 461 4.19 -0.71 23.76
CA VAL A 461 4.88 0.35 24.50
C VAL A 461 6.20 -0.17 25.06
N VAL A 462 6.17 -1.25 25.83
CA VAL A 462 7.38 -1.73 26.51
C VAL A 462 8.43 -2.23 25.52
N LEU A 463 8.03 -2.95 24.47
CA LEU A 463 8.95 -3.40 23.42
C LEU A 463 9.50 -2.22 22.63
N GLY A 464 8.70 -1.18 22.39
CA GLY A 464 9.15 0.09 21.81
C GLY A 464 10.22 0.77 22.68
N ARG A 465 9.99 0.85 24.00
CA ARG A 465 10.93 1.41 24.97
C ARG A 465 12.22 0.59 25.07
N ILE A 466 12.12 -0.74 25.13
CA ILE A 466 13.26 -1.65 25.11
C ILE A 466 14.07 -1.46 23.83
N ARG A 467 13.43 -1.42 22.66
CA ARG A 467 14.12 -1.12 21.39
C ARG A 467 14.76 0.26 21.38
N ALA A 468 14.12 1.26 21.96
CA ALA A 468 14.70 2.59 22.07
C ALA A 468 15.94 2.62 22.98
N ARG A 469 15.91 1.91 24.12
CA ARG A 469 17.03 1.73 25.07
C ARG A 469 18.17 0.92 24.45
N LEU A 470 17.89 -0.21 23.83
CA LEU A 470 18.87 -1.00 23.09
C LEU A 470 19.44 -0.18 21.92
N GLY A 471 18.59 0.60 21.27
CA GLY A 471 18.98 1.52 20.21
C GLY A 471 19.87 2.67 20.66
N SER A 472 19.63 3.26 21.83
CA SER A 472 20.49 4.31 22.39
C SER A 472 21.83 3.74 22.84
N ARG A 473 21.84 2.56 23.48
CA ARG A 473 23.07 1.83 23.80
C ARG A 473 23.85 1.45 22.56
N ALA A 474 23.18 0.89 21.54
CA ALA A 474 23.80 0.57 20.26
C ALA A 474 24.30 1.82 19.54
N ARG A 475 23.59 2.96 19.61
CA ARG A 475 24.09 4.23 19.08
C ARG A 475 25.32 4.69 19.84
N SER A 476 25.33 4.61 21.17
CA SER A 476 26.48 4.99 22.01
C SER A 476 27.69 4.09 21.73
N ALA A 477 27.48 2.79 21.61
CA ALA A 477 28.50 1.80 21.26
C ALA A 477 28.98 2.01 19.81
N ALA A 478 28.08 2.20 18.84
CA ALA A 478 28.44 2.48 17.45
C ALA A 478 29.06 3.87 17.25
N THR A 479 28.85 4.83 18.17
CA THR A 479 29.62 6.08 18.18
C THR A 479 30.99 5.91 18.78
N ALA A 480 31.18 4.99 19.72
CA ALA A 480 32.49 4.60 20.21
C ALA A 480 33.25 3.76 19.16
N ASP A 481 32.52 2.95 18.37
CA ASP A 481 33.04 2.05 17.34
C ASP A 481 32.61 2.49 15.92
N LEU A 482 32.69 3.80 15.63
CA LEU A 482 32.31 4.33 14.31
C LEU A 482 33.17 3.70 13.20
N GLU A 483 34.44 3.46 13.50
CA GLU A 483 35.40 2.81 12.60
C GLU A 483 34.96 1.38 12.29
N ARG A 484 34.51 0.60 13.27
CA ARG A 484 34.00 -0.76 13.03
C ARG A 484 32.72 -0.74 12.19
N LEU A 485 31.83 0.24 12.39
CA LEU A 485 30.65 0.39 11.53
C LEU A 485 31.05 0.71 10.09
N GLN A 486 32.03 1.58 9.90
CA GLN A 486 32.51 1.92 8.57
C GLN A 486 33.25 0.76 7.90
N GLU A 487 34.04 0.00 8.66
CA GLU A 487 34.72 -1.20 8.18
C GLU A 487 33.74 -2.31 7.80
N ALA A 488 32.75 -2.59 8.65
CA ALA A 488 31.68 -3.55 8.37
C ALA A 488 30.85 -3.15 7.15
N VAL A 489 30.49 -1.86 7.01
CA VAL A 489 29.80 -1.35 5.81
C VAL A 489 30.66 -1.53 4.57
N THR A 490 31.96 -1.27 4.65
CA THR A 490 32.89 -1.44 3.52
C THR A 490 32.97 -2.92 3.12
N ARG A 491 33.17 -3.82 4.10
CA ARG A 491 33.27 -5.28 3.92
C ARG A 491 32.01 -5.90 3.33
N HIS A 492 30.84 -5.39 3.72
CA HIS A 492 29.53 -5.87 3.27
C HIS A 492 28.88 -4.99 2.19
N SER A 493 29.65 -4.09 1.58
CA SER A 493 29.22 -3.35 0.39
C SER A 493 29.57 -4.13 -0.88
N ARG A 494 28.64 -4.17 -1.83
CA ARG A 494 28.87 -4.65 -3.20
C ARG A 494 28.48 -3.54 -4.16
N GLY A 495 29.45 -2.71 -4.52
CA GLY A 495 29.21 -1.48 -5.28
C GLY A 495 28.42 -0.47 -4.45
N SER A 496 27.26 -0.01 -4.96
CA SER A 496 26.42 0.97 -4.26
C SER A 496 25.40 0.37 -3.28
N VAL A 497 25.40 -0.96 -3.11
CA VAL A 497 24.42 -1.66 -2.25
C VAL A 497 25.15 -2.20 -1.03
N VAL A 498 24.67 -1.82 0.16
CA VAL A 498 25.17 -2.32 1.44
C VAL A 498 24.21 -3.38 1.98
N ASP A 499 24.71 -4.58 2.29
CA ASP A 499 23.92 -5.61 2.97
C ASP A 499 23.84 -5.31 4.47
N TRP A 500 22.87 -4.50 4.87
CA TRP A 500 22.67 -4.12 6.27
C TRP A 500 22.38 -5.28 7.20
N LYS A 501 21.90 -6.43 6.71
CA LYS A 501 21.72 -7.62 7.54
C LYS A 501 23.07 -8.22 7.91
N ALA A 502 23.98 -8.32 6.95
CA ALA A 502 25.34 -8.79 7.19
C ALA A 502 26.12 -7.81 8.09
N VAL A 503 26.03 -6.50 7.84
CA VAL A 503 26.62 -5.46 8.72
C VAL A 503 26.09 -5.58 10.15
N GLY A 504 24.78 -5.78 10.30
CA GLY A 504 24.18 -5.96 11.62
C GLY A 504 24.64 -7.24 12.32
N ALA A 505 24.78 -8.34 11.58
CA ALA A 505 25.30 -9.59 12.12
C ALA A 505 26.77 -9.46 12.57
N ASP A 506 27.61 -8.82 11.76
CA ASP A 506 29.04 -8.57 12.03
C ASP A 506 29.23 -7.75 13.32
N LEU A 507 28.45 -6.66 13.46
CA LEU A 507 28.49 -5.80 14.64
C LEU A 507 27.69 -6.33 15.83
N ARG A 508 26.94 -7.42 15.67
CA ARG A 508 25.92 -7.88 16.63
C ARG A 508 24.92 -6.77 17.01
N ILE A 509 24.59 -5.90 16.05
CA ILE A 509 23.63 -4.80 16.19
C ILE A 509 22.52 -5.01 15.15
N GLY A 510 21.27 -4.64 15.46
CA GLY A 510 20.19 -4.79 14.48
C GLY A 510 20.46 -4.04 13.17
N ALA A 511 20.26 -4.68 12.01
CA ALA A 511 20.49 -4.11 10.67
C ALA A 511 19.93 -2.69 10.46
N TRP A 512 18.70 -2.46 10.93
CA TRP A 512 18.05 -1.15 10.87
C TRP A 512 18.80 -0.08 11.68
N PHE A 513 19.40 -0.44 12.81
CA PHE A 513 20.20 0.48 13.61
C PHE A 513 21.50 0.83 12.92
N CYS A 514 22.20 -0.15 12.31
CA CYS A 514 23.39 0.10 11.51
C CYS A 514 23.09 1.08 10.37
N TRP A 515 22.03 0.81 9.60
CA TRP A 515 21.57 1.68 8.50
C TRP A 515 21.24 3.11 8.99
N LYS A 516 20.43 3.22 10.04
CA LYS A 516 20.00 4.52 10.56
C LYS A 516 21.18 5.32 11.12
N THR A 517 22.07 4.68 11.86
CA THR A 517 23.26 5.35 12.44
C THR A 517 24.20 5.84 11.36
N TYR A 518 24.45 5.01 10.34
CA TYR A 518 25.24 5.39 9.17
C TYR A 518 24.61 6.56 8.40
N ASN A 519 23.30 6.50 8.11
CA ASN A 519 22.59 7.58 7.40
C ASN A 519 22.50 8.88 8.19
N ASP A 520 22.18 8.84 9.48
CA ASP A 520 22.09 10.04 10.33
C ASP A 520 23.45 10.76 10.37
N ARG A 521 24.56 10.01 10.32
CA ARG A 521 25.92 10.56 10.30
C ARG A 521 26.35 11.05 8.92
N LEU A 522 25.93 10.36 7.86
CA LEU A 522 26.13 10.75 6.47
C LEU A 522 25.42 12.07 6.15
N VAL A 523 24.18 12.23 6.62
CA VAL A 523 23.39 13.48 6.49
C VAL A 523 24.02 14.62 7.28
N ARG A 524 24.59 14.35 8.46
CA ARG A 524 25.28 15.36 9.29
C ARG A 524 26.70 15.68 8.84
N GLY A 525 27.15 15.14 7.71
CA GLY A 525 28.51 15.37 7.17
C GLY A 525 29.64 14.84 8.05
N ARG A 526 29.34 13.95 9.02
CA ARG A 526 30.33 13.40 9.97
C ARG A 526 30.97 12.11 9.49
N LEU A 527 30.45 11.52 8.43
CA LEU A 527 31.14 10.51 7.66
C LEU A 527 31.47 11.13 6.32
N PRO A 528 32.63 10.81 5.71
CA PRO A 528 32.80 11.08 4.30
C PRO A 528 31.61 10.43 3.61
N THR A 529 30.79 11.25 2.92
CA THR A 529 29.81 10.68 2.00
C THR A 529 30.59 9.71 1.13
N PRO A 530 30.12 8.46 0.92
CA PRO A 530 30.71 7.61 -0.10
C PRO A 530 30.72 8.49 -1.34
N THR A 531 31.92 8.91 -1.74
CA THR A 531 32.13 10.04 -2.65
C THR A 531 31.18 9.78 -3.80
N PRO A 532 30.22 10.70 -4.08
CA PRO A 532 29.16 10.42 -5.03
C PRO A 532 29.85 9.94 -6.29
N VAL A 533 29.72 8.63 -6.59
CA VAL A 533 30.69 7.93 -7.44
C VAL A 533 30.86 8.77 -8.69
N ARG A 534 32.01 9.42 -8.81
CA ARG A 534 32.23 10.42 -9.86
C ARG A 534 31.99 9.71 -11.19
N TRP A 535 31.35 10.39 -12.13
CA TRP A 535 31.23 9.86 -13.47
C TRP A 535 32.63 9.79 -14.05
N SER A 536 33.13 8.59 -14.35
CA SER A 536 34.41 8.47 -15.04
C SER A 536 34.29 9.03 -16.45
N PRO A 537 35.38 9.51 -17.08
CA PRO A 537 35.35 9.96 -18.47
C PRO A 537 34.69 8.93 -19.41
N ASP A 538 34.97 7.64 -19.21
CA ASP A 538 34.37 6.55 -20.01
C ASP A 538 32.87 6.36 -19.77
N GLU A 539 32.40 6.53 -18.52
CA GLU A 539 30.95 6.53 -18.24
C GLU A 539 30.25 7.72 -18.88
N VAL A 540 30.90 8.90 -18.91
CA VAL A 540 30.37 10.09 -19.57
C VAL A 540 30.28 9.89 -21.08
N LEU A 541 31.31 9.28 -21.69
CA LEU A 541 31.32 8.94 -23.11
C LEU A 541 30.23 7.92 -23.45
N ARG A 542 30.10 6.84 -22.65
CA ARG A 542 29.01 5.86 -22.80
C ARG A 542 27.63 6.49 -22.67
N LEU A 543 27.44 7.41 -21.72
CA LEU A 543 26.17 8.12 -21.57
C LEU A 543 25.85 8.97 -22.80
N ARG A 544 26.82 9.71 -23.36
CA ARG A 544 26.63 10.47 -24.61
C ARG A 544 26.19 9.57 -25.75
N ASN A 545 26.92 8.47 -25.96
CA ASN A 545 26.63 7.52 -27.04
C ASN A 545 25.27 6.85 -26.84
N ALA A 546 24.92 6.48 -25.61
CA ALA A 546 23.63 5.87 -25.29
C ALA A 546 22.46 6.83 -25.53
N VAL A 547 22.58 8.10 -25.13
CA VAL A 547 21.52 9.11 -25.33
C VAL A 547 21.30 9.41 -26.82
N ALA A 548 22.37 9.38 -27.62
CA ALA A 548 22.31 9.54 -29.08
C ALA A 548 21.74 8.29 -29.79
N ALA A 549 22.05 7.08 -29.29
CA ALA A 549 21.61 5.83 -29.91
C ALA A 549 20.13 5.49 -29.64
N VAL A 550 19.56 5.95 -28.52
CA VAL A 550 18.15 5.66 -28.17
C VAL A 550 17.25 6.80 -28.64
N PRO A 551 16.25 6.54 -29.51
CA PRO A 551 15.33 7.55 -30.04
C PRO A 551 14.65 8.37 -28.93
N PRO A 552 14.41 9.68 -29.15
CA PRO A 552 13.83 10.56 -28.14
C PRO A 552 12.41 10.18 -27.71
N ASP A 553 11.68 9.53 -28.61
CA ASP A 553 10.30 9.06 -28.50
C ASP A 553 10.17 7.60 -28.01
N ALA A 554 11.29 6.91 -27.77
CA ALA A 554 11.26 5.54 -27.28
C ALA A 554 10.55 5.43 -25.91
N GLU A 555 9.53 4.57 -25.84
CA GLU A 555 8.90 4.21 -24.57
C GLU A 555 9.97 3.64 -23.64
N ASN A 556 10.14 4.23 -22.45
CA ASN A 556 11.22 3.92 -21.51
C ASN A 556 12.65 4.24 -22.00
N ARG A 557 12.83 5.28 -22.81
CA ARG A 557 14.16 5.78 -23.26
C ARG A 557 15.26 5.70 -22.21
N TRP A 558 15.01 6.20 -21.00
CA TRP A 558 16.02 6.25 -19.93
C TRP A 558 16.39 4.89 -19.34
N LEU A 559 15.49 3.91 -19.42
CA LEU A 559 15.78 2.54 -19.03
C LEU A 559 16.76 1.91 -20.03
N ALA A 560 16.51 2.08 -21.33
CA ALA A 560 17.42 1.61 -22.38
C ALA A 560 18.78 2.31 -22.30
N VAL A 561 18.82 3.64 -22.10
CA VAL A 561 20.06 4.38 -21.86
C VAL A 561 20.83 3.83 -20.65
N ALA A 562 20.14 3.54 -19.54
CA ALA A 562 20.77 2.97 -18.35
C ALA A 562 21.35 1.56 -18.59
N GLN A 563 20.67 0.75 -19.39
CA GLN A 563 21.16 -0.57 -19.79
C GLN A 563 22.44 -0.48 -20.63
N ILE A 564 22.53 0.48 -21.56
CA ILE A 564 23.74 0.71 -22.38
C ILE A 564 24.90 1.23 -21.51
N VAL A 565 24.63 2.13 -20.57
CA VAL A 565 25.66 2.65 -19.65
C VAL A 565 26.14 1.57 -18.67
N GLY A 566 25.27 0.64 -18.27
CA GLY A 566 25.58 -0.57 -17.49
C GLY A 566 25.87 -0.35 -16.00
N SER A 567 26.41 0.81 -15.61
CA SER A 567 26.86 1.08 -14.23
C SER A 567 25.94 1.98 -13.42
N ARG A 568 24.88 2.54 -14.02
CA ARG A 568 24.06 3.60 -13.41
C ARG A 568 22.56 3.36 -13.60
N SER A 569 21.75 3.85 -12.65
CA SER A 569 20.30 3.78 -12.74
C SER A 569 19.73 4.83 -13.71
N GLN A 570 18.52 4.59 -14.21
CA GLN A 570 17.81 5.51 -15.13
C GLN A 570 17.77 6.96 -14.63
N SER A 571 17.48 7.21 -13.35
CA SER A 571 17.40 8.58 -12.82
C SER A 571 18.76 9.27 -12.76
N LYS A 572 19.85 8.51 -12.52
CA LYS A 572 21.22 9.04 -12.53
C LYS A 572 21.65 9.39 -13.96
N CYS A 573 21.35 8.54 -14.93
CA CYS A 573 21.60 8.82 -16.35
C CYS A 573 20.85 10.08 -16.81
N GLN A 574 19.54 10.16 -16.53
CA GLN A 574 18.71 11.32 -16.87
C GLN A 574 19.22 12.63 -16.24
N SER A 575 19.50 12.61 -14.93
CA SER A 575 20.01 13.78 -14.22
C SER A 575 21.37 14.24 -14.74
N LYS A 576 22.25 13.30 -15.11
CA LYS A 576 23.57 13.64 -15.67
C LYS A 576 23.44 14.16 -17.09
N ALA A 577 22.61 13.55 -17.94
CA ALA A 577 22.39 13.97 -19.32
C ALA A 577 21.81 15.38 -19.41
N ARG A 578 20.82 15.73 -18.56
CA ARG A 578 20.30 17.12 -18.45
C ARG A 578 21.39 18.12 -18.07
N ARG A 579 22.24 17.78 -17.09
CA ARG A 579 23.38 18.62 -16.69
C ARG A 579 24.45 18.78 -17.78
N MET A 580 24.47 17.88 -18.75
CA MET A 580 25.38 17.92 -19.89
C MET A 580 24.77 18.57 -21.13
N GLY A 581 23.49 19.00 -21.08
CA GLY A 581 22.78 19.57 -22.24
C GLY A 581 22.50 18.55 -23.36
N LEU A 582 22.34 17.26 -23.02
CA LEU A 582 22.05 16.21 -24.02
C LEU A 582 20.55 15.99 -24.25
N VAL A 583 19.68 16.53 -23.39
CA VAL A 583 18.21 16.38 -23.42
C VAL A 583 17.54 17.65 -22.99
#